data_AF-A0A1M7QPZ3-F1
#
_entry.id   AF-A0A1M7QPZ3-F1
#
_cell.length_a   1.000
_cell.length_b   1.000
_cell.length_c   1.000
_cell.angle_alpha   90.00
_cell.angle_beta   90.00
_cell.angle_gamma   90.00
#
_symmetry.space_group_name_H-M   'P 1'
#
loop_
_entity.id
_entity.type
_entity.pdbx_description
1 polymer ?
#
loop_
_entity_poly.entity_id
_entity_poly.type
_entity_poly.pdbx_seq_one_letter_code
_entity_poly.pdbx_strand_id
1 'polypeptide(L)'
;MGVTRRALLQAAIAVTATGAVGATQTALAGSAFAASSPGDVVGKITVGYQGWFACIGDGAPINAWWHWSANAGQAPSPSNTTIVAWPDVRDYAKTYQTGYAALGNGQPAKLFSSYDQQTVDTHFLWMQQNSIDTAALQRFNPTGGEGPTRDAMAAKVRSAAESHGRKFYIMYDVSDWTTMQSDIKTDWTNKMKAYTASPAYATQNGKPV
;
A
#
# COMPACT_ATOMS: atom_id res chain seq x y z
N MET A 1 -10.25 -34.68 -6.18
CA MET A 1 -10.30 -33.69 -5.09
C MET A 1 -8.89 -33.49 -4.57
N GLY A 2 -8.27 -32.36 -4.91
CA GLY A 2 -6.87 -32.08 -4.57
C GLY A 2 -6.74 -31.63 -3.12
N VAL A 3 -5.90 -32.31 -2.36
CA VAL A 3 -5.53 -31.90 -1.00
C VAL A 3 -4.71 -30.62 -1.12
N THR A 4 -5.20 -29.51 -0.57
CA THR A 4 -4.48 -28.23 -0.56
C THR A 4 -3.39 -28.24 0.53
N ARG A 5 -2.33 -27.45 0.36
CA ARG A 5 -1.23 -27.30 1.34
C ARG A 5 -1.70 -26.96 2.76
N ARG A 6 -2.91 -26.39 2.88
CA ARG A 6 -3.57 -26.05 4.15
C ARG A 6 -4.08 -27.27 4.92
N ALA A 7 -4.50 -28.33 4.23
CA ALA A 7 -4.88 -29.60 4.85
C ALA A 7 -3.66 -30.40 5.35
N LEU A 8 -2.51 -30.24 4.69
CA LEU A 8 -1.26 -30.89 5.11
C LEU A 8 -0.71 -30.29 6.43
N LEU A 9 -0.86 -28.98 6.64
CA LEU A 9 -0.39 -28.29 7.84
C LEU A 9 -1.23 -28.57 9.09
N GLN A 10 -2.51 -28.95 8.94
CA GLN A 10 -3.36 -29.32 10.08
C GLN A 10 -3.20 -30.80 10.50
N ALA A 11 -2.60 -31.65 9.66
CA ALA A 11 -2.43 -33.08 9.96
C ALA A 11 -1.15 -33.40 10.78
N ALA A 12 -0.28 -32.43 11.04
CA ALA A 12 1.05 -32.67 11.61
C ALA A 12 1.13 -32.69 13.16
N ILE A 13 0.00 -32.67 13.88
CA ILE A 13 0.02 -32.61 15.37
C ILE A 13 -0.19 -33.99 16.05
N ALA A 14 -0.41 -35.07 15.30
CA ALA A 14 -0.56 -36.40 15.90
C ALA A 14 0.61 -37.33 15.53
N VAL A 15 1.77 -37.13 16.16
CA VAL A 15 2.82 -38.17 16.25
C VAL A 15 3.17 -38.37 17.72
N THR A 16 2.65 -39.43 18.31
CA THR A 16 3.09 -39.98 19.58
C THR A 16 4.46 -40.64 19.39
N ALA A 17 5.52 -40.03 19.93
CA ALA A 17 6.84 -40.65 20.03
C ALA A 17 7.15 -40.93 21.51
N THR A 18 7.01 -42.20 21.91
CA THR A 18 7.67 -42.74 23.11
C THR A 18 9.17 -42.85 22.85
N GLY A 19 9.96 -41.96 23.43
CA GLY A 19 11.42 -42.00 23.38
C GLY A 19 12.02 -40.89 24.23
N ALA A 20 12.63 -41.26 25.35
CA ALA A 20 13.26 -40.34 26.30
C ALA A 20 14.53 -39.71 25.69
N VAL A 21 14.42 -38.46 25.25
CA VAL A 21 15.54 -37.57 24.97
C VAL A 21 15.15 -36.19 25.51
N GLY A 22 16.04 -35.56 26.27
CA GLY A 22 15.77 -34.42 27.14
C GLY A 22 14.80 -33.38 26.57
N ALA A 23 13.66 -33.24 27.25
CA ALA A 23 12.66 -32.23 26.96
C ALA A 23 13.18 -30.85 27.39
N THR A 24 13.97 -30.20 26.53
CA THR A 24 13.88 -28.75 26.46
C THR A 24 12.49 -28.44 25.91
N GLN A 25 11.53 -28.27 26.83
CA GLN A 25 10.25 -27.65 26.51
C GLN A 25 10.59 -26.30 25.90
N THR A 26 10.54 -26.21 24.58
CA THR A 26 10.35 -24.93 23.92
C THR A 26 8.99 -24.48 24.42
N ALA A 27 8.98 -23.64 25.45
CA ALA A 27 7.77 -23.02 25.92
C ALA A 27 7.19 -22.30 24.70
N LEU A 28 6.19 -22.91 24.08
CA LEU A 28 5.41 -22.24 23.05
C LEU A 28 4.91 -20.97 23.72
N ALA A 29 5.33 -19.82 23.19
CA ALA A 29 4.84 -18.54 23.67
C ALA A 29 3.31 -18.64 23.72
N GLY A 30 2.73 -18.39 24.90
CA GLY A 30 1.28 -18.40 25.05
C GLY A 30 0.65 -17.50 24.00
N SER A 31 -0.56 -17.84 23.55
CA SER A 31 -1.27 -17.04 22.56
C SER A 31 -1.30 -15.58 23.00
N ALA A 32 -0.64 -14.71 22.23
CA ALA A 32 -0.65 -13.29 22.50
C ALA A 32 -2.08 -12.78 22.32
N PHE A 33 -2.66 -12.25 23.40
CA PHE A 33 -3.97 -11.61 23.34
C PHE A 33 -3.81 -10.20 22.77
N ALA A 34 -4.65 -9.85 21.80
CA ALA A 34 -4.68 -8.49 21.30
C ALA A 34 -5.14 -7.54 22.42
N ALA A 35 -4.51 -6.38 22.53
CA ALA A 35 -4.86 -5.36 23.52
C ALA A 35 -6.26 -4.74 23.29
N SER A 36 -6.91 -5.05 22.17
CA SER A 36 -8.30 -4.66 21.90
C SER A 36 -9.04 -5.74 21.11
N SER A 37 -10.37 -5.68 21.12
CA SER A 37 -11.22 -6.56 20.31
C SER A 37 -10.98 -6.34 18.81
N PRO A 38 -11.30 -7.33 17.95
CA PRO A 38 -11.24 -7.14 16.50
C PRO A 38 -11.99 -5.89 16.03
N GLY A 39 -11.42 -5.21 15.04
CA GLY A 39 -11.97 -3.99 14.43
C GLY A 39 -11.52 -3.87 12.97
N ASP A 40 -11.34 -2.65 12.47
CA ASP A 40 -10.86 -2.44 11.09
C ASP A 40 -9.33 -2.64 10.95
N VAL A 41 -8.60 -2.81 12.07
CA VAL A 41 -7.15 -3.05 12.07
C VAL A 41 -6.77 -4.25 12.92
N VAL A 42 -7.30 -4.37 14.14
CA VAL A 42 -6.96 -5.52 14.98
C VAL A 42 -7.61 -6.79 14.44
N GLY A 43 -6.78 -7.81 14.23
CA GLY A 43 -7.20 -9.06 13.59
C GLY A 43 -7.35 -8.98 12.06
N LYS A 44 -6.83 -7.92 11.44
CA LYS A 44 -6.89 -7.67 9.99
C LYS A 44 -5.50 -7.65 9.37
N ILE A 45 -5.44 -7.89 8.06
CA ILE A 45 -4.22 -7.72 7.27
C ILE A 45 -4.17 -6.28 6.76
N THR A 46 -3.28 -5.48 7.34
CA THR A 46 -3.02 -4.09 6.94
C THR A 46 -1.72 -3.99 6.16
N VAL A 47 -1.73 -3.24 5.06
CA VAL A 47 -0.55 -2.96 4.24
C VAL A 47 -0.29 -1.46 4.14
N GLY A 48 0.99 -1.08 4.13
CA GLY A 48 1.40 0.28 3.75
C GLY A 48 1.09 0.53 2.27
N TYR A 49 0.46 1.67 1.96
CA TYR A 49 0.13 2.05 0.59
C TYR A 49 0.62 3.48 0.31
N GLN A 50 1.58 3.63 -0.59
CA GLN A 50 2.22 4.93 -0.81
C GLN A 50 1.58 5.75 -1.93
N GLY A 51 1.14 5.09 -3.01
CA GLY A 51 0.55 5.77 -4.17
C GLY A 51 1.43 6.89 -4.73
N TRP A 52 2.74 6.67 -4.78
CA TRP A 52 3.73 7.73 -5.04
C TRP A 52 4.32 7.77 -6.44
N PHE A 53 4.05 6.79 -7.29
CA PHE A 53 4.59 6.75 -8.64
C PHE A 53 3.83 7.74 -9.52
N ALA A 54 4.52 8.66 -10.17
CA ALA A 54 3.91 9.64 -11.07
C ALA A 54 4.69 9.73 -12.40
N CYS A 55 4.03 10.19 -13.44
CA CYS A 55 4.60 10.32 -14.78
C CYS A 55 4.33 11.72 -15.33
N ILE A 56 5.19 12.23 -16.22
CA ILE A 56 4.86 13.46 -16.95
C ILE A 56 3.61 13.21 -17.81
N GLY A 57 2.63 14.10 -17.71
CA GLY A 57 1.36 14.01 -18.47
C GLY A 57 0.29 13.09 -17.85
N ASP A 58 0.49 12.62 -16.61
CA ASP A 58 -0.54 11.87 -15.88
C ASP A 58 -1.61 12.74 -15.20
N GLY A 59 -1.39 14.05 -15.14
CA GLY A 59 -2.27 15.02 -14.49
C GLY A 59 -1.99 15.24 -13.01
N ALA A 60 -0.96 14.58 -12.44
CA ALA A 60 -0.49 14.85 -11.10
C ALA A 60 0.11 16.26 -11.03
N PRO A 61 -0.16 17.06 -9.98
CA PRO A 61 0.44 18.38 -9.80
C PRO A 61 1.97 18.39 -9.84
N ILE A 62 2.62 17.30 -9.40
CA ILE A 62 4.08 17.17 -9.45
C ILE A 62 4.62 17.08 -10.89
N ASN A 63 3.80 16.64 -11.85
CA ASN A 63 4.09 16.52 -13.29
C ASN A 63 5.53 16.12 -13.61
N ALA A 64 5.96 15.00 -13.01
CA ALA A 64 7.33 14.50 -13.08
C ALA A 64 7.32 12.97 -13.04
N TRP A 65 8.42 12.35 -13.46
CA TRP A 65 8.68 10.91 -13.30
C TRP A 65 9.10 10.56 -11.87
N TRP A 66 8.20 10.85 -10.93
CA TRP A 66 8.41 10.70 -9.50
C TRP A 66 8.51 9.22 -9.10
N HIS A 67 9.54 8.87 -8.32
CA HIS A 67 9.97 7.50 -7.98
C HIS A 67 10.28 6.56 -9.16
N TRP A 68 10.26 7.05 -10.41
CA TRP A 68 10.63 6.26 -11.59
C TRP A 68 12.02 6.57 -12.15
N SER A 69 12.59 7.74 -11.85
CA SER A 69 13.85 8.19 -12.42
C SER A 69 14.69 9.01 -11.45
N ALA A 70 15.99 9.06 -11.70
CA ALA A 70 16.92 9.86 -10.90
C ALA A 70 16.76 11.37 -11.19
N ASN A 71 16.55 11.71 -12.46
CA ASN A 71 16.12 13.03 -12.91
C ASN A 71 14.63 12.98 -13.29
N ALA A 72 13.78 13.39 -12.35
CA ALA A 72 12.32 13.32 -12.49
C ALA A 72 11.75 14.19 -13.63
N GLY A 73 12.51 15.16 -14.15
CA GLY A 73 12.12 15.96 -15.31
C GLY A 73 12.24 15.24 -16.65
N GLN A 74 12.76 14.01 -16.67
CA GLN A 74 13.00 13.23 -17.88
C GLN A 74 12.44 11.82 -17.73
N ALA A 75 12.02 11.21 -18.83
CA ALA A 75 11.54 9.84 -18.81
C ALA A 75 12.63 8.86 -18.32
N PRO A 76 12.26 7.78 -17.60
CA PRO A 76 13.20 6.75 -17.22
C PRO A 76 13.85 6.13 -18.45
N SER A 77 15.15 5.90 -18.37
CA SER A 77 15.94 5.29 -19.43
C SER A 77 17.13 4.55 -18.83
N PRO A 78 17.91 3.77 -19.59
CA PRO A 78 19.13 3.14 -19.08
C PRO A 78 20.12 4.11 -18.43
N SER A 79 20.11 5.39 -18.82
CA SER A 79 20.97 6.44 -18.24
C SER A 79 20.26 7.31 -17.18
N ASN A 80 18.98 7.08 -16.91
CA ASN A 80 18.17 7.86 -15.97
C ASN A 80 17.17 6.95 -15.27
N THR A 81 17.58 6.20 -14.24
CA THR A 81 16.71 5.20 -13.63
C THR A 81 16.92 5.04 -12.14
N THR A 82 15.82 4.73 -11.46
CA THR A 82 15.77 4.22 -10.08
C THR A 82 15.06 2.87 -10.03
N ILE A 83 14.76 2.28 -11.20
CA ILE A 83 13.92 1.09 -11.34
C ILE A 83 14.77 -0.15 -11.11
N VAL A 84 14.49 -0.86 -10.03
CA VAL A 84 15.15 -2.14 -9.69
C VAL A 84 14.33 -3.34 -10.17
N ALA A 85 13.00 -3.20 -10.22
CA ALA A 85 12.09 -4.22 -10.70
C ALA A 85 11.05 -3.59 -11.64
N TRP A 86 10.87 -4.20 -12.82
CA TRP A 86 9.91 -3.71 -13.80
C TRP A 86 8.49 -4.18 -13.42
N PRO A 87 7.51 -3.27 -13.29
CA PRO A 87 6.16 -3.67 -12.95
C PRO A 87 5.49 -4.39 -14.12
N ASP A 88 4.65 -5.37 -13.81
CA ASP A 88 3.68 -5.85 -14.77
C ASP A 88 2.57 -4.81 -14.93
N VAL A 89 2.33 -4.37 -16.17
CA VAL A 89 1.40 -3.28 -16.47
C VAL A 89 0.16 -3.72 -17.24
N ARG A 90 -0.07 -5.04 -17.36
CA ARG A 90 -1.15 -5.59 -18.19
C ARG A 90 -2.55 -5.21 -17.73
N ASP A 91 -2.73 -4.96 -16.43
CA ASP A 91 -4.03 -4.62 -15.85
C ASP A 91 -4.32 -3.11 -15.82
N TYR A 92 -3.38 -2.28 -16.27
CA TYR A 92 -3.57 -0.82 -16.31
C TYR A 92 -4.03 -0.35 -17.69
N ALA A 93 -5.14 0.39 -17.70
CA ALA A 93 -5.71 0.94 -18.94
C ALA A 93 -4.85 2.07 -19.52
N LYS A 94 -4.16 2.82 -18.66
CA LYS A 94 -3.27 3.92 -19.05
C LYS A 94 -1.86 3.64 -18.55
N THR A 95 -0.89 3.79 -19.45
CA THR A 95 0.53 3.63 -19.17
C THR A 95 1.33 4.67 -19.94
N TYR A 96 2.53 4.97 -19.45
CA TYR A 96 3.37 6.06 -19.92
C TYR A 96 4.66 5.51 -20.51
N GLN A 97 5.02 6.02 -21.68
CA GLN A 97 6.18 5.55 -22.44
C GLN A 97 7.48 5.98 -21.77
N THR A 98 8.41 5.03 -21.61
CA THR A 98 9.77 5.29 -21.13
C THR A 98 10.76 5.41 -22.29
N GLY A 99 12.00 5.81 -21.99
CA GLY A 99 13.13 5.81 -22.91
C GLY A 99 13.89 4.49 -22.99
N TYR A 100 13.36 3.40 -22.42
CA TYR A 100 13.93 2.07 -22.59
C TYR A 100 13.57 1.48 -23.95
N ALA A 101 14.41 0.56 -24.43
CA ALA A 101 14.06 -0.30 -25.55
C ALA A 101 12.84 -1.17 -25.21
N ALA A 102 12.23 -1.78 -26.23
CA ALA A 102 11.17 -2.76 -26.02
C ALA A 102 11.61 -3.87 -25.05
N LEU A 103 10.66 -4.38 -24.28
CA LEU A 103 10.86 -5.50 -23.37
C LEU A 103 11.26 -6.75 -24.15
N GLY A 104 11.77 -7.78 -23.47
CA GLY A 104 12.21 -9.03 -24.12
C GLY A 104 11.12 -9.77 -24.90
N ASN A 105 9.84 -9.43 -24.68
CA ASN A 105 8.69 -9.95 -25.44
C ASN A 105 8.25 -9.02 -26.60
N GLY A 106 9.05 -7.99 -26.93
CA GLY A 106 8.77 -7.02 -27.99
C GLY A 106 7.77 -5.92 -27.63
N GLN A 107 7.16 -5.95 -26.43
CA GLN A 107 6.22 -4.90 -26.01
C GLN A 107 6.94 -3.60 -25.65
N PRO A 108 6.32 -2.43 -25.87
CA PRO A 108 6.88 -1.17 -25.41
C PRO A 108 7.12 -1.16 -23.90
N ALA A 109 8.28 -0.67 -23.47
CA ALA A 109 8.59 -0.48 -22.06
C ALA A 109 7.82 0.72 -21.50
N LYS A 110 6.65 0.46 -20.91
CA LYS A 110 5.79 1.47 -20.28
C LYS A 110 5.62 1.23 -18.79
N LEU A 111 5.32 2.30 -18.06
CA LEU A 111 5.09 2.29 -16.61
C LEU A 111 3.70 2.85 -16.29
N PHE A 112 3.16 2.53 -15.12
CA PHE A 112 1.90 3.08 -14.63
C PHE A 112 2.14 4.37 -13.83
N SER A 113 1.07 5.15 -13.62
CA SER A 113 1.03 6.21 -12.61
C SER A 113 0.06 5.83 -11.50
N SER A 114 0.48 6.00 -10.24
CA SER A 114 -0.40 5.89 -9.07
C SER A 114 -1.46 6.97 -9.03
N TYR A 115 -1.29 8.06 -9.79
CA TYR A 115 -2.23 9.17 -9.84
C TYR A 115 -3.46 8.85 -10.70
N ASP A 116 -3.38 7.92 -11.63
CA ASP A 116 -4.54 7.47 -12.40
C ASP A 116 -5.52 6.72 -11.46
N GLN A 117 -6.81 7.10 -11.45
CA GLN A 117 -7.80 6.46 -10.58
C GLN A 117 -7.89 4.94 -10.85
N GLN A 118 -7.86 4.56 -12.13
CA GLN A 118 -7.92 3.15 -12.54
C GLN A 118 -6.75 2.31 -11.98
N THR A 119 -5.58 2.91 -11.79
CA THR A 119 -4.44 2.24 -11.10
C THR A 119 -4.80 1.97 -9.64
N VAL A 120 -5.33 2.96 -8.93
CA VAL A 120 -5.70 2.81 -7.51
C VAL A 120 -6.82 1.78 -7.36
N ASP A 121 -7.84 1.83 -8.22
CA ASP A 121 -8.92 0.84 -8.24
C ASP A 121 -8.38 -0.58 -8.48
N THR A 122 -7.42 -0.73 -9.42
CA THR A 122 -6.76 -2.02 -9.69
C THR A 122 -6.03 -2.55 -8.45
N HIS A 123 -5.29 -1.68 -7.74
CA HIS A 123 -4.61 -2.09 -6.50
C HIS A 123 -5.59 -2.52 -5.41
N PHE A 124 -6.71 -1.80 -5.26
CA PHE A 124 -7.75 -2.13 -4.28
C PHE A 124 -8.55 -3.38 -4.65
N LEU A 125 -8.75 -3.63 -5.95
CA LEU A 125 -9.26 -4.90 -6.45
C LEU A 125 -8.32 -6.05 -6.09
N TRP A 126 -7.01 -5.90 -6.29
CA TRP A 126 -6.04 -6.92 -5.89
C TRP A 126 -6.05 -7.14 -4.38
N MET A 127 -6.15 -6.08 -3.57
CA MET A 127 -6.29 -6.22 -2.12
C MET A 127 -7.52 -7.05 -1.75
N GLN A 128 -8.67 -6.75 -2.36
CA GLN A 128 -9.90 -7.51 -2.17
C GLN A 128 -9.72 -9.00 -2.54
N GLN A 129 -9.18 -9.28 -3.72
CA GLN A 129 -8.95 -10.65 -4.22
C GLN A 129 -7.97 -11.45 -3.35
N ASN A 130 -7.03 -10.77 -2.69
CA ASN A 130 -5.98 -11.38 -1.87
C ASN A 130 -6.27 -11.29 -0.37
N SER A 131 -7.50 -10.94 0.03
CA SER A 131 -7.89 -10.83 1.45
C SER A 131 -6.99 -9.89 2.26
N ILE A 132 -6.50 -8.83 1.64
CA ILE A 132 -5.88 -7.69 2.33
C ILE A 132 -7.02 -6.76 2.73
N ASP A 133 -7.11 -6.42 4.00
CA ASP A 133 -8.28 -5.75 4.56
C ASP A 133 -8.17 -4.23 4.51
N THR A 134 -6.98 -3.71 4.82
CA THR A 134 -6.80 -2.30 5.15
C THR A 134 -5.56 -1.72 4.48
N ALA A 135 -5.71 -0.56 3.83
CA ALA A 135 -4.63 0.22 3.27
C ALA A 135 -4.25 1.39 4.20
N ALA A 136 -3.04 1.34 4.75
CA ALA A 136 -2.45 2.46 5.47
C ALA A 136 -1.85 3.45 4.46
N LEU A 137 -2.63 4.45 4.04
CA LEU A 137 -2.21 5.44 3.06
C LEU A 137 -1.09 6.30 3.64
N GLN A 138 0.11 6.16 3.12
CA GLN A 138 1.27 6.91 3.56
C GLN A 138 1.15 8.37 3.15
N ARG A 139 1.32 9.25 4.13
CA ARG A 139 1.28 10.70 3.97
C ARG A 139 2.57 11.30 4.50
N PHE A 140 3.41 11.74 3.57
CA PHE A 140 4.67 12.45 3.85
C PHE A 140 4.40 13.92 4.21
N ASN A 141 5.47 14.68 4.45
CA ASN A 141 5.39 16.12 4.70
C ASN A 141 4.55 16.83 3.59
N PRO A 142 3.35 17.34 3.93
CA PRO A 142 2.39 17.85 2.95
C PRO A 142 2.69 19.31 2.54
N THR A 143 3.74 19.93 3.09
CA THR A 143 4.10 21.33 2.80
C THR A 143 4.99 21.48 1.57
N GLY A 144 5.64 20.40 1.12
CA GLY A 144 6.51 20.41 -0.06
C GLY A 144 5.75 20.28 -1.39
N GLY A 145 6.52 20.22 -2.49
CA GLY A 145 5.97 20.09 -3.86
C GLY A 145 5.10 18.85 -4.09
N GLU A 146 5.25 17.80 -3.28
CA GLU A 146 4.39 16.62 -3.33
C GLU A 146 2.99 16.85 -2.75
N GLY A 147 2.81 17.82 -1.85
CA GLY A 147 1.60 18.02 -1.04
C GLY A 147 0.30 17.96 -1.85
N PRO A 148 0.14 18.76 -2.92
CA PRO A 148 -1.07 18.73 -3.74
C PRO A 148 -1.35 17.36 -4.38
N THR A 149 -0.30 16.64 -4.79
CA THR A 149 -0.45 15.27 -5.32
C THR A 149 -0.95 14.32 -4.22
N ARG A 150 -0.41 14.44 -3.00
CA ARG A 150 -0.83 13.62 -1.85
C ARG A 150 -2.25 13.91 -1.39
N ASP A 151 -2.70 15.16 -1.48
CA ASP A 151 -4.09 15.55 -1.19
C ASP A 151 -5.07 14.84 -2.12
N ALA A 152 -4.78 14.82 -3.42
CA ALA A 152 -5.58 14.10 -4.39
C ALA A 152 -5.53 12.58 -4.16
N MET A 153 -4.39 12.01 -3.77
CA MET A 153 -4.28 10.58 -3.48
C MET A 153 -5.21 10.13 -2.34
N ALA A 154 -5.43 10.95 -1.31
CA ALA A 154 -6.40 10.63 -0.25
C ALA A 154 -7.83 10.46 -0.80
N ALA A 155 -8.24 11.32 -1.74
CA ALA A 155 -9.55 11.21 -2.40
C ALA A 155 -9.67 9.94 -3.24
N LYS A 156 -8.62 9.62 -3.99
CA LYS A 156 -8.58 8.45 -4.88
C LYS A 156 -8.62 7.14 -4.10
N VAL A 157 -7.85 7.07 -3.01
CA VAL A 157 -7.81 5.92 -2.09
C VAL A 157 -9.15 5.74 -1.39
N ARG A 158 -9.77 6.82 -0.91
CA ARG A 158 -11.13 6.74 -0.35
C ARG A 158 -12.11 6.11 -1.35
N SER A 159 -12.13 6.61 -2.59
CA SER A 159 -13.03 6.13 -3.64
C SER A 159 -12.81 4.64 -3.95
N ALA A 160 -11.56 4.21 -4.06
CA ALA A 160 -11.21 2.83 -4.33
C ALA A 160 -11.54 1.90 -3.14
N ALA A 161 -11.28 2.36 -1.92
CA ALA A 161 -11.60 1.63 -0.70
C ALA A 161 -13.11 1.39 -0.57
N GLU A 162 -13.92 2.43 -0.80
CA GLU A 162 -15.39 2.33 -0.83
C GLU A 162 -15.86 1.34 -1.91
N SER A 163 -15.30 1.43 -3.12
CA SER A 163 -15.72 0.60 -4.27
C SER A 163 -15.37 -0.88 -4.12
N HIS A 164 -14.24 -1.19 -3.46
CA HIS A 164 -13.76 -2.57 -3.29
C HIS A 164 -14.00 -3.14 -1.89
N GLY A 165 -14.76 -2.42 -1.05
CA GLY A 165 -15.09 -2.85 0.31
C GLY A 165 -13.85 -3.10 1.16
N ARG A 166 -12.81 -2.26 1.00
CA ARG A 166 -11.59 -2.26 1.82
C ARG A 166 -11.62 -1.08 2.79
N LYS A 167 -10.82 -1.16 3.84
CA LYS A 167 -10.63 -0.05 4.78
C LYS A 167 -9.39 0.75 4.42
N PHE A 168 -9.34 2.01 4.82
CA PHE A 168 -8.13 2.82 4.71
C PHE A 168 -7.98 3.78 5.89
N TYR A 169 -6.75 4.18 6.19
CA TYR A 169 -6.48 5.28 7.13
C TYR A 169 -5.22 6.04 6.71
N ILE A 170 -5.01 7.23 7.28
CA ILE A 170 -3.83 8.04 7.01
C ILE A 170 -2.68 7.60 7.93
N MET A 171 -1.57 7.20 7.33
CA MET A 171 -0.32 6.86 8.01
C MET A 171 0.69 7.97 7.77
N TYR A 172 0.90 8.85 8.74
CA TYR A 172 1.94 9.88 8.60
C TYR A 172 3.33 9.25 8.66
N ASP A 173 4.12 9.53 7.62
CA ASP A 173 5.56 9.29 7.63
C ASP A 173 6.25 10.56 8.12
N VAL A 174 6.98 10.43 9.23
CA VAL A 174 7.65 11.54 9.93
C VAL A 174 9.15 11.56 9.69
N SER A 175 9.66 10.71 8.81
CA SER A 175 11.08 10.69 8.45
C SER A 175 11.52 12.07 7.94
N ASP A 176 12.63 12.56 8.49
CA ASP A 176 13.25 13.84 8.16
C ASP A 176 12.32 15.07 8.25
N TRP A 177 11.24 14.98 9.04
CA TRP A 177 10.23 16.05 9.19
C TRP A 177 10.27 16.69 10.58
N THR A 178 11.16 17.68 10.75
CA THR A 178 11.40 18.33 12.05
C THR A 178 10.19 19.11 12.59
N THR A 179 9.35 19.66 11.71
CA THR A 179 8.12 20.40 12.06
C THR A 179 6.86 19.52 12.14
N MET A 180 7.01 18.19 12.13
CA MET A 180 5.89 17.24 12.00
C MET A 180 4.76 17.47 13.00
N GLN A 181 5.05 17.86 14.24
CA GLN A 181 4.00 18.01 15.25
C GLN A 181 2.99 19.12 14.94
N SER A 182 3.45 20.29 14.49
CA SER A 182 2.56 21.41 14.13
C SER A 182 1.86 21.12 12.82
N ASP A 183 2.61 20.58 11.87
CA ASP A 183 2.16 20.45 10.50
C ASP A 183 1.13 19.31 10.38
N ILE A 184 1.33 18.18 11.06
CA ILE A 184 0.33 17.09 11.13
C ILE A 184 -0.98 17.57 11.73
N LYS A 185 -0.94 18.37 12.81
CA LYS A 185 -2.17 18.90 13.43
C LYS A 185 -2.95 19.80 12.47
N THR A 186 -2.22 20.67 11.76
CA THR A 186 -2.77 21.59 10.78
C THR A 186 -3.36 20.82 9.60
N ASP A 187 -2.59 19.89 9.06
CA ASP A 187 -2.97 19.04 7.94
C ASP A 187 -4.18 18.15 8.25
N TRP A 188 -4.16 17.49 9.40
CA TRP A 188 -5.27 16.66 9.86
C TRP A 188 -6.55 17.48 10.00
N THR A 189 -6.48 18.59 10.73
CA THR A 189 -7.65 19.42 11.03
C THR A 189 -8.25 20.01 9.76
N ASN A 190 -7.41 20.48 8.84
CA ASN A 190 -7.85 21.22 7.67
C ASN A 190 -8.20 20.32 6.47
N LYS A 191 -7.55 19.15 6.35
CA LYS A 191 -7.66 18.30 5.16
C LYS A 191 -8.09 16.86 5.48
N MET A 192 -7.35 16.17 6.36
CA MET A 192 -7.52 14.72 6.47
C MET A 192 -8.73 14.30 7.30
N LYS A 193 -9.12 15.07 8.32
CA LYS A 193 -10.26 14.76 9.20
C LYS A 193 -11.56 14.54 8.42
N ALA A 194 -11.77 15.24 7.30
CA ALA A 194 -12.96 15.08 6.46
C ALA A 194 -13.13 13.64 5.94
N TYR A 195 -12.03 12.90 5.72
CA TYR A 195 -12.07 11.52 5.25
C TYR A 195 -12.65 10.54 6.27
N THR A 196 -12.65 10.89 7.57
CA THR A 196 -13.25 10.06 8.63
C THR A 196 -14.77 9.90 8.51
N ALA A 197 -15.43 10.74 7.68
CA ALA A 197 -16.84 10.58 7.37
C ALA A 197 -17.12 9.42 6.39
N SER A 198 -16.09 8.90 5.71
CA SER A 198 -16.23 7.74 4.84
C SER A 198 -16.47 6.47 5.67
N PRO A 199 -17.43 5.59 5.28
CA PRO A 199 -17.58 4.29 5.92
C PRO A 199 -16.36 3.37 5.72
N ALA A 200 -15.53 3.68 4.72
CA ALA A 200 -14.29 2.97 4.46
C ALA A 200 -13.11 3.47 5.30
N TYR A 201 -13.23 4.59 6.02
CA TYR A 201 -12.16 5.02 6.94
C TYR A 201 -12.08 4.03 8.12
N ALA A 202 -10.88 3.54 8.40
CA ALA A 202 -10.66 2.52 9.42
C ALA A 202 -10.91 3.10 10.82
N THR A 203 -11.67 2.36 11.61
CA THR A 203 -11.92 2.68 13.02
C THR A 203 -11.52 1.53 13.92
N GLN A 204 -10.99 1.87 15.09
CA GLN A 204 -10.68 0.91 16.15
C GLN A 204 -11.17 1.49 17.47
N ASN A 205 -11.93 0.70 18.24
CA ASN A 205 -12.49 1.11 19.53
C ASN A 205 -13.31 2.42 19.46
N GLY A 206 -14.08 2.59 18.37
CA GLY A 206 -14.92 3.77 18.14
C GLY A 206 -14.16 5.04 17.76
N LYS A 207 -12.86 4.96 17.47
CA LYS A 207 -12.02 6.10 17.07
C LYS A 207 -11.46 5.87 15.66
N PRO A 208 -11.33 6.93 14.84
CA PRO A 208 -10.51 6.88 13.64
C PRO A 208 -9.08 6.43 14.01
N VAL A 209 -8.51 5.55 13.18
CA VAL A 209 -7.10 5.15 13.25
C VAL A 209 -6.20 6.25 12.70
#